data_AF-A0A939QXF9-F1
#
_entry.id   AF-A0A939QXF9-F1
#
_cell.length_a   1.000
_cell.length_b   1.000
_cell.length_c   1.000
_cell.angle_alpha   90.00
_cell.angle_beta   90.00
_cell.angle_gamma   90.00
#
_symmetry.space_group_name_H-M   'P 1'
#
loop_
_entity.id
_entity.type
_entity.pdbx_description
1 polymer ?
#
loop_
_entity_poly.entity_id
_entity_poly.type
_entity_poly.pdbx_seq_one_letter_code
_entity_poly.pdbx_strand_id
1 'polypeptide(L)'
;MSGYHSLRGIKKDIDYILSAFIEDCSLVSAVNSKVSGEKASALLDKAIDLYNELRDKAAHAEGSSRAYYTALRKELLEKTDALYEELSAAVKKA
;
A
#
# COMPACT_ATOMS: atom_id res chain seq x y z
N MET A 1 7.30 -18.25 15.63
CA MET A 1 6.40 -17.47 14.74
C MET A 1 5.50 -16.50 15.54
N SER A 2 6.06 -15.64 16.39
CA SER A 2 5.27 -14.73 17.26
C SER A 2 5.10 -13.30 16.69
N GLY A 3 5.81 -12.94 15.61
CA GLY A 3 5.91 -11.55 15.13
C GLY A 3 4.72 -11.00 14.33
N TYR A 4 3.86 -11.85 13.75
CA TYR A 4 2.81 -11.43 12.80
C TYR A 4 1.70 -10.56 13.43
N HIS A 5 1.45 -10.69 14.73
CA HIS A 5 0.38 -9.94 15.41
C HIS A 5 0.92 -8.87 16.36
N SER A 6 2.03 -8.24 15.99
CA SER A 6 2.67 -7.20 16.78
C SER A 6 2.69 -5.88 16.02
N LEU A 7 2.83 -4.76 16.75
CA LEU A 7 3.05 -3.44 16.18
C LEU A 7 4.22 -3.45 15.18
N ARG A 8 5.30 -4.15 15.52
CA ARG A 8 6.47 -4.30 14.64
C ARG A 8 6.13 -5.07 13.37
N GLY A 9 5.32 -6.13 13.50
CA GLY A 9 4.90 -6.95 12.36
C GLY A 9 4.06 -6.15 11.37
N ILE A 10 3.01 -5.47 11.86
CA ILE A 10 2.13 -4.71 10.96
C ILE A 10 2.86 -3.53 10.32
N LYS A 11 3.74 -2.84 11.04
CA LYS A 11 4.56 -1.75 10.48
C LYS A 11 5.45 -2.25 9.34
N LYS A 12 6.09 -3.41 9.53
CA LYS A 12 6.91 -4.04 8.48
C LYS A 12 6.09 -4.40 7.25
N ASP A 13 4.88 -4.91 7.42
CA ASP A 13 4.03 -5.26 6.29
C ASP A 13 3.58 -4.02 5.52
N ILE A 14 3.20 -2.95 6.23
CA ILE A 14 2.87 -1.65 5.61
C ILE A 14 4.08 -1.12 4.83
N ASP A 15 5.25 -1.08 5.47
CA ASP A 15 6.49 -0.59 4.85
C ASP A 15 6.84 -1.41 3.61
N TYR A 16 6.75 -2.74 3.68
CA TYR A 16 7.10 -3.64 2.56
C TYR A 16 6.12 -3.52 1.39
N ILE A 17 4.81 -3.63 1.67
CA ILE A 17 3.78 -3.73 0.62
C ILE A 17 3.63 -2.40 -0.12
N LEU A 18 3.57 -1.27 0.58
CA LEU A 18 3.38 0.02 -0.08
C LEU A 18 4.66 0.54 -0.74
N SER A 19 5.85 0.22 -0.21
CA SER A 19 7.10 0.54 -0.92
C SER A 19 7.20 -0.24 -2.24
N ALA A 20 6.83 -1.52 -2.25
CA ALA A 20 6.79 -2.30 -3.49
C ALA A 20 5.83 -1.70 -4.53
N PHE A 21 4.63 -1.28 -4.11
CA PHE A 21 3.70 -0.61 -5.03
C PHE A 21 4.24 0.73 -5.57
N ILE A 22 4.92 1.52 -4.73
CA ILE A 22 5.57 2.78 -5.13
C ILE A 22 6.69 2.52 -6.16
N GLU A 23 7.49 1.48 -5.94
CA GLU A 23 8.52 1.04 -6.89
C GLU A 23 7.90 0.61 -8.22
N ASP A 24 6.80 -0.13 -8.21
CA ASP A 24 6.07 -0.54 -9.41
C ASP A 24 5.51 0.64 -10.19
N CYS A 25 4.93 1.64 -9.52
CA CYS A 25 4.48 2.88 -10.16
C CYS A 25 5.64 3.63 -10.84
N SER A 26 6.79 3.69 -10.16
CA SER A 26 8.00 4.33 -10.68
C SER A 26 8.54 3.56 -11.89
N LEU A 27 8.57 2.23 -11.83
CA LEU A 27 8.99 1.36 -12.92
C LEU A 27 8.09 1.52 -14.14
N VAL A 28 6.76 1.48 -13.96
CA VAL A 28 5.79 1.69 -15.04
C VAL A 28 5.99 3.04 -15.71
N SER A 29 6.19 4.11 -14.94
CA SER A 29 6.46 5.44 -15.51
C SER A 29 7.77 5.50 -16.30
N ALA A 30 8.78 4.72 -15.91
CA ALA A 30 10.08 4.69 -16.59
C ALA A 30 10.05 3.86 -17.88
N VAL A 31 9.30 2.76 -17.91
CA VAL A 31 9.33 1.80 -19.03
C VAL A 31 8.13 1.91 -19.98
N ASN A 32 7.04 2.55 -19.56
CA ASN A 32 5.82 2.70 -20.35
C ASN A 32 5.50 4.18 -20.58
N SER A 33 6.06 4.75 -21.65
CA SER A 33 5.88 6.16 -22.04
C SER A 33 4.43 6.55 -22.36
N LYS A 34 3.53 5.57 -22.49
CA LYS A 34 2.11 5.80 -22.75
C LYS A 34 1.29 5.97 -21.48
N VAL A 35 1.79 5.53 -20.33
CA VAL A 35 1.22 5.90 -19.04
C VAL A 35 1.64 7.33 -18.75
N SER A 36 0.68 8.25 -18.78
CA SER A 36 0.95 9.67 -18.48
C SER A 36 1.59 9.81 -17.10
N GLY A 37 2.66 10.58 -17.00
CA GLY A 37 3.34 10.87 -15.73
C GLY A 37 2.37 11.32 -14.63
N GLU A 38 1.35 12.11 -14.98
CA GLU A 38 0.30 12.55 -14.05
C GLU A 38 -0.48 11.40 -13.39
N LYS A 39 -0.76 10.32 -14.12
CA LYS A 39 -1.46 9.14 -13.58
C LYS A 39 -0.56 8.34 -12.64
N ALA A 40 0.71 8.17 -13.01
CA ALA A 40 1.68 7.49 -12.16
C ALA A 40 1.90 8.29 -10.86
N SER A 41 2.05 9.62 -10.97
CA SER A 41 2.15 10.52 -9.81
C SER A 41 0.91 10.45 -8.91
N ALA A 42 -0.30 10.45 -9.48
CA ALA A 42 -1.52 10.33 -8.68
C ALA A 42 -1.62 9.00 -7.91
N LEU A 43 -1.14 7.89 -8.48
CA LEU A 43 -1.09 6.60 -7.79
C LEU A 43 0.00 6.57 -6.69
N LEU A 44 1.13 7.24 -6.92
CA LEU A 44 2.16 7.43 -5.89
C LEU A 44 1.62 8.22 -4.69
N ASP A 45 0.92 9.33 -4.93
CA ASP A 45 0.33 10.15 -3.87
C ASP A 45 -0.69 9.35 -3.06
N LYS A 46 -1.58 8.60 -3.73
CA LYS A 46 -2.53 7.68 -3.06
C LYS A 46 -1.84 6.63 -2.19
N ALA A 47 -0.72 6.08 -2.65
CA ALA A 47 0.04 5.09 -1.88
C ALA A 47 0.71 5.72 -0.63
N ILE A 48 1.22 6.95 -0.75
CA ILE A 48 1.78 7.71 0.37
C ILE A 48 0.71 8.06 1.39
N ASP A 49 -0.47 8.49 0.94
CA ASP A 49 -1.60 8.78 1.83
C ASP A 49 -2.04 7.52 2.58
N LEU A 50 -2.16 6.39 1.86
CA LEU A 50 -2.49 5.10 2.47
C LEU A 50 -1.42 4.66 3.47
N TYR A 51 -0.14 4.89 3.17
CA TYR A 51 0.96 4.61 4.08
C TYR A 51 0.80 5.39 5.39
N ASN A 52 0.60 6.70 5.30
CA ASN A 52 0.43 7.56 6.46
C ASN A 52 -0.80 7.15 7.30
N GLU A 53 -1.93 6.89 6.64
CA GLU A 53 -3.16 6.42 7.29
C GLU A 53 -2.94 5.12 8.08
N LEU A 54 -2.37 4.10 7.45
CA LEU A 54 -2.18 2.80 8.08
C LEU A 54 -1.11 2.83 9.17
N ARG A 55 -0.08 3.69 9.02
CA ARG A 55 0.94 3.91 10.05
C ARG A 55 0.37 4.57 11.29
N ASP A 56 -0.52 5.55 11.11
CA ASP A 56 -1.20 6.22 12.21
C ASP A 56 -2.14 5.24 12.94
N LYS A 57 -2.97 4.49 12.22
CA LYS A 57 -3.80 3.42 12.76
C LYS A 57 -2.97 2.38 13.53
N ALA A 58 -1.84 1.95 12.97
CA ALA A 58 -0.95 1.01 13.64
C ALA A 58 -0.44 1.54 14.98
N ALA A 59 -0.17 2.85 15.10
CA ALA A 59 0.28 3.47 16.34
C ALA A 59 -0.83 3.60 17.40
N HIS A 60 -2.09 3.69 16.97
CA HIS A 60 -3.27 3.89 17.81
C HIS A 60 -4.15 2.64 17.88
N ALA A 61 -3.54 1.48 18.18
CA ALA A 61 -4.28 0.23 18.28
C ALA A 61 -5.32 0.27 19.42
N GLU A 62 -6.55 -0.15 19.11
CA GLU A 62 -7.65 -0.19 20.06
C GLU A 62 -8.06 -1.63 20.40
N GLY A 63 -8.46 -1.87 21.65
CA GLY A 63 -8.91 -3.17 22.11
C GLY A 63 -7.83 -4.27 22.02
N SER A 64 -8.22 -5.44 21.52
CA SER A 64 -7.29 -6.57 21.37
C SER A 64 -6.30 -6.31 20.23
N SER A 65 -5.03 -6.09 20.57
CA SER A 65 -3.97 -5.81 19.59
C SER A 65 -3.87 -6.88 18.50
N ARG A 66 -4.12 -8.16 18.85
CA ARG A 66 -4.10 -9.25 17.87
C ARG A 66 -5.22 -9.11 16.84
N ALA A 67 -6.44 -8.85 17.30
CA ALA A 67 -7.59 -8.67 16.42
C ALA A 67 -7.39 -7.40 15.57
N TYR A 68 -6.97 -6.31 16.21
CA TYR A 68 -6.73 -5.02 15.57
C TYR A 68 -5.71 -5.13 14.42
N TYR A 69 -4.52 -5.65 14.67
CA TYR A 69 -3.49 -5.80 13.63
C TYR A 69 -3.85 -6.83 12.56
N THR A 70 -4.75 -7.78 12.85
CA THR A 70 -5.25 -8.71 11.84
C THR A 70 -6.23 -8.01 10.90
N ALA A 71 -7.14 -7.18 11.44
CA ALA A 71 -8.03 -6.35 10.64
C ALA A 71 -7.25 -5.30 9.83
N LEU A 72 -6.28 -4.63 10.44
CA LEU A 72 -5.46 -3.63 9.76
C LEU A 72 -4.63 -4.23 8.60
N ARG A 73 -4.16 -5.48 8.76
CA ARG A 73 -3.48 -6.20 7.66
C ARG A 73 -4.43 -6.54 6.52
N LYS A 74 -5.66 -6.92 6.83
CA LYS A 74 -6.69 -7.15 5.82
C LYS A 74 -6.98 -5.84 5.05
N GLU A 75 -7.13 -4.72 5.76
CA GLU A 75 -7.31 -3.40 5.15
C GLU A 75 -6.13 -3.01 4.24
N LEU A 76 -4.88 -3.23 4.69
CA LEU A 76 -3.68 -3.00 3.89
C LEU A 76 -3.73 -3.77 2.56
N LEU A 77 -4.05 -5.06 2.61
CA LEU A 77 -4.12 -5.91 1.41
C LEU A 77 -5.23 -5.45 0.47
N GLU A 78 -6.46 -5.26 0.98
CA GLU A 78 -7.61 -4.86 0.16
C GLU A 78 -7.40 -3.50 -0.52
N LYS A 79 -6.85 -2.52 0.20
CA LYS A 79 -6.58 -1.20 -0.38
C LYS A 79 -5.42 -1.21 -1.35
N THR A 80 -4.37 -2.01 -1.10
CA THR A 80 -3.26 -2.14 -2.05
C THR A 80 -3.69 -2.87 -3.32
N ASP A 81 -4.52 -3.93 -3.21
CA ASP A 81 -5.10 -4.62 -4.37
C ASP A 81 -5.90 -3.64 -5.25
N ALA A 82 -6.70 -2.76 -4.63
CA ALA A 82 -7.42 -1.72 -5.37
C ALA A 82 -6.48 -0.76 -6.13
N LEU A 83 -5.35 -0.38 -5.52
CA LEU A 83 -4.33 0.43 -6.20
C LEU A 83 -3.69 -0.31 -7.39
N TYR A 84 -3.44 -1.62 -7.25
CA TYR A 84 -2.94 -2.44 -8.35
C TYR A 84 -3.96 -2.59 -9.49
N GLU A 85 -5.25 -2.68 -9.20
CA GLU A 85 -6.29 -2.67 -10.23
C GLU A 85 -6.30 -1.34 -11.01
N GLU A 86 -6.13 -0.20 -10.33
CA GLU A 86 -6.00 1.11 -10.98
C GLU A 86 -4.74 1.19 -11.87
N LEU A 87 -3.59 0.74 -11.35
CA LEU A 87 -2.32 0.71 -12.11
C LEU A 87 -2.43 -0.21 -13.34
N SER A 88 -2.99 -1.40 -13.17
CA SER A 88 -3.24 -2.38 -14.24
C SER A 88 -4.15 -1.80 -15.32
N ALA A 89 -5.22 -1.10 -14.93
CA ALA A 89 -6.10 -0.41 -15.87
C ALA A 89 -5.38 0.73 -16.61
N ALA A 90 -4.48 1.45 -15.95
CA ALA A 90 -3.67 2.50 -16.58
C ALA A 90 -2.74 1.91 -17.65
N VAL A 91 -2.07 0.79 -17.35
CA VAL A 91 -1.18 0.08 -18.27
C VAL A 91 -1.94 -0.51 -19.45
N LYS A 92 -3.11 -1.13 -19.24
CA LYS A 92 -3.91 -1.75 -20.32
C LYS A 92 -4.48 -0.72 -21.31
N LYS A 93 -4.78 0.49 -20.84
CA LYS A 93 -5.30 1.59 -21.67
C LYS A 93 -4.21 2.36 -22.42
N ALA A 94 -2.94 1.98 -22.22
CA ALA A 94 -1.78 2.66 -22.77
C ALA A 94 -1.44 2.18 -24.20
#